data_AF-A0A5J5PFM8-F1
#
_entry.id   AF-A0A5J5PFM8-F1
#
_cell.length_a   1.000
_cell.length_b   1.000
_cell.length_c   1.000
_cell.angle_alpha   90.00
_cell.angle_beta   90.00
_cell.angle_gamma   90.00
#
_symmetry.space_group_name_H-M   'P 1'
#
loop_
_entity.id
_entity.type
_entity.pdbx_description
1 polymer ?
#
loop_
_entity_poly.entity_id
_entity_poly.type
_entity_poly.pdbx_seq_one_letter_code
_entity_poly.pdbx_strand_id
1 'polypeptide(L)'
;MNNLLMESCEIPRGGSQGRDVELGAPMNSGELCLQEFFVKVQEIDKQYEKLDKLLKMLQDAHEESRTVTKAPAMKSIKQRMEKDIDEVLRVARFIKGKIDELDKDNLANRQKRGCRKGSGVDQSRVATTLAVKKKLKDKMAEFQILKERIQQEYREVIERRVFAVTGTRPDEETIDRLIDTGDSEQIFQKAISSKGEARS
;
A
#
# COMPACT_ATOMS: atom_id res chain seq x y z
N MET A 1 -20.68 -57.40 14.60
CA MET A 1 -20.71 -56.06 15.22
C MET A 1 -20.49 -55.03 14.13
N ASN A 2 -21.27 -53.95 14.23
CA ASN A 2 -21.20 -52.68 13.47
C ASN A 2 -22.19 -52.54 12.31
N ASN A 3 -23.43 -52.28 12.76
CA ASN A 3 -24.55 -51.51 12.22
C ASN A 3 -24.22 -50.57 11.05
N LEU A 4 -24.95 -50.63 9.93
CA LEU A 4 -26.26 -49.98 9.67
C LEU A 4 -26.21 -48.45 9.87
N LEU A 5 -26.13 -47.71 8.76
CA LEU A 5 -26.72 -46.37 8.54
C LEU A 5 -26.44 -45.95 7.09
N MET A 6 -27.10 -46.63 6.16
CA MET A 6 -27.40 -46.09 4.83
C MET A 6 -28.86 -45.65 4.89
N GLU A 7 -29.10 -44.48 5.48
CA GLU A 7 -30.41 -43.84 5.40
C GLU A 7 -30.42 -42.89 4.21
N SER A 8 -31.14 -43.36 3.20
CA SER A 8 -31.59 -42.62 2.03
C SER A 8 -32.36 -41.36 2.45
N CYS A 9 -31.95 -40.19 1.97
CA CYS A 9 -32.81 -39.00 2.03
C CYS A 9 -33.92 -39.13 1.00
N GLU A 10 -35.04 -39.73 1.39
CA GLU A 10 -36.32 -39.58 0.71
C GLU A 10 -36.87 -38.16 0.93
N ILE A 11 -37.29 -37.50 -0.14
CA ILE A 11 -37.95 -36.20 -0.12
C ILE A 11 -39.46 -36.44 0.00
N PRO A 12 -40.17 -35.87 1.01
CA PRO A 12 -41.63 -35.85 0.97
C PRO A 12 -42.09 -34.71 0.04
N ARG A 13 -42.86 -35.03 -1.00
CA ARG A 13 -43.69 -34.07 -1.72
C ARG A 13 -45.02 -33.88 -0.98
N GLY A 14 -45.36 -32.62 -0.69
CA GLY A 14 -46.75 -32.15 -0.63
C GLY A 14 -47.20 -31.55 0.70
N GLY A 15 -47.73 -30.31 0.65
CA GLY A 15 -48.59 -29.74 1.69
C GLY A 15 -48.38 -28.24 1.96
N SER A 16 -49.23 -27.39 1.39
CA SER A 16 -49.31 -25.94 1.66
C SER A 16 -50.09 -25.66 2.94
N GLN A 17 -49.51 -24.96 3.92
CA GLN A 17 -50.19 -23.98 4.81
C GLN A 17 -49.22 -23.36 5.83
N GLY A 18 -49.30 -22.03 5.99
CA GLY A 18 -48.86 -21.32 7.20
C GLY A 18 -47.49 -20.63 7.14
N ARG A 19 -47.48 -19.33 6.82
CA ARG A 19 -46.42 -18.40 7.23
C ARG A 19 -46.53 -18.18 8.74
N ASP A 20 -45.47 -18.49 9.48
CA ASP A 20 -44.81 -17.66 10.50
C ASP A 20 -44.00 -18.57 11.42
N VAL A 21 -42.74 -18.79 11.05
CA VAL A 21 -41.68 -19.23 11.96
C VAL A 21 -40.43 -18.47 11.56
N GLU A 22 -40.35 -17.24 12.05
CA GLU A 22 -39.09 -16.53 12.31
C GLU A 22 -38.38 -17.25 13.47
N LEU A 23 -37.81 -18.44 13.21
CA LEU A 23 -36.80 -19.03 14.07
C LEU A 23 -35.53 -19.18 13.26
N GLY A 24 -34.47 -18.55 13.77
CA GLY A 24 -33.13 -18.52 13.20
C GLY A 24 -32.74 -19.86 12.59
N ALA A 25 -32.64 -19.88 11.26
CA ALA A 25 -32.01 -20.97 10.55
C ALA A 25 -30.59 -21.16 11.14
N PRO A 26 -30.14 -22.40 11.39
CA PRO A 26 -28.75 -22.64 11.74
C PRO A 26 -27.90 -21.99 10.65
N MET A 27 -26.96 -21.12 11.03
CA MET A 27 -26.12 -20.35 10.10
C MET A 27 -25.71 -21.25 8.93
N ASN A 28 -26.16 -20.90 7.72
CA ASN A 28 -25.87 -21.74 6.56
C ASN A 28 -24.35 -21.83 6.42
N SER A 29 -23.82 -23.00 6.04
CA SER A 29 -22.36 -23.18 5.89
C SER A 29 -21.67 -22.13 4.99
N GLY A 30 -22.42 -21.47 4.09
CA GLY A 30 -21.96 -20.34 3.29
C GLY A 30 -21.78 -19.02 4.06
N GLU A 31 -22.53 -18.80 5.13
CA GLU A 31 -22.50 -17.58 5.96
C GLU A 31 -21.26 -17.55 6.86
N LEU A 32 -20.97 -18.69 7.52
CA LEU A 32 -19.71 -18.90 8.26
C LEU A 32 -18.48 -18.77 7.35
N CYS A 33 -18.60 -19.26 6.11
CA CYS A 33 -17.56 -19.18 5.10
C CYS A 33 -17.23 -17.73 4.69
N LEU A 34 -18.23 -16.84 4.65
CA LEU A 34 -18.03 -15.42 4.39
C LEU A 34 -17.46 -14.68 5.60
N GLN A 35 -17.87 -15.06 6.81
CA GLN A 35 -17.37 -14.43 8.04
C GLN A 35 -15.85 -14.53 8.18
N GLU A 36 -15.28 -15.73 8.03
CA GLU A 36 -13.82 -15.94 8.07
C GLU A 36 -13.08 -15.13 7.01
N PHE A 37 -13.68 -14.97 5.83
CA PHE A 37 -13.12 -14.17 4.75
C PHE A 37 -13.11 -12.69 5.09
N PHE A 38 -14.20 -12.16 5.64
CA PHE A 38 -14.26 -10.75 6.02
C PHE A 38 -13.29 -10.39 7.14
N VAL A 39 -12.98 -11.33 8.06
CA VAL A 39 -11.92 -11.12 9.05
C VAL A 39 -10.56 -10.91 8.38
N LYS A 40 -10.23 -11.71 7.36
CA LYS A 40 -8.98 -11.55 6.58
C LYS A 40 -8.97 -10.24 5.79
N VAL A 41 -10.10 -9.86 5.20
CA VAL A 41 -10.24 -8.57 4.48
C VAL A 41 -10.05 -7.39 5.45
N GLN A 42 -10.63 -7.45 6.65
CA GLN A 42 -10.43 -6.41 7.68
C GLN A 42 -8.97 -6.29 8.12
N GLU A 43 -8.23 -7.40 8.20
CA GLU A 43 -6.78 -7.36 8.47
C GLU A 43 -6.04 -6.58 7.38
N ILE A 44 -6.40 -6.80 6.11
CA ILE A 44 -5.85 -6.06 4.97
C ILE A 44 -6.25 -4.59 5.02
N ASP A 45 -7.50 -4.27 5.36
CA ASP A 45 -7.96 -2.89 5.47
C ASP A 45 -7.19 -2.10 6.53
N LYS A 46 -6.85 -2.72 7.67
CA LYS A 46 -5.98 -2.09 8.68
C LYS A 46 -4.58 -1.78 8.13
N GLN A 47 -4.04 -2.62 7.25
CA GLN A 47 -2.76 -2.36 6.61
C GLN A 47 -2.88 -1.22 5.58
N TYR A 48 -4.02 -1.08 4.90
CA TYR A 48 -4.28 0.09 4.06
C TYR A 48 -4.31 1.38 4.87
N GLU A 49 -4.95 1.40 6.04
CA GLU A 49 -4.93 2.59 6.89
C GLU A 49 -3.51 2.97 7.32
N LYS A 50 -2.65 1.97 7.57
CA LYS A 50 -1.23 2.20 7.84
C LYS A 50 -0.52 2.76 6.61
N LEU A 51 -0.78 2.22 5.42
CA LEU A 51 -0.23 2.71 4.16
C LEU A 51 -0.62 4.17 3.90
N ASP A 52 -1.89 4.53 4.08
CA ASP A 52 -2.39 5.90 3.92
C ASP A 52 -1.71 6.88 4.88
N LYS A 53 -1.50 6.47 6.14
CA LYS A 53 -0.76 7.28 7.12
C LYS A 53 0.69 7.51 6.71
N LEU A 54 1.37 6.48 6.20
CA LEU A 54 2.75 6.60 5.73
C LEU A 54 2.88 7.51 4.51
N LEU A 55 1.95 7.40 3.56
CA LEU A 55 1.92 8.30 2.40
C LEU A 55 1.72 9.75 2.81
N LYS A 56 0.82 10.00 3.77
CA LYS A 56 0.62 11.33 4.33
C LYS A 56 1.88 11.85 5.05
N MET A 57 2.52 11.02 5.88
CA MET A 57 3.77 11.40 6.57
C MET A 57 4.89 11.75 5.59
N LEU A 58 5.02 10.97 4.50
CA LEU A 58 6.00 11.24 3.45
C LEU A 58 5.72 12.58 2.75
N GLN A 59 4.45 12.86 2.46
CA GLN A 59 4.04 14.15 1.89
C GLN A 59 4.31 15.32 2.85
N ASP A 60 3.92 15.19 4.12
CA ASP A 60 4.12 16.23 5.14
C ASP A 60 5.63 16.50 5.34
N ALA A 61 6.46 15.45 5.37
CA ALA A 61 7.92 15.58 5.46
C ALA A 61 8.53 16.28 4.23
N HIS A 62 8.01 16.00 3.05
CA HIS A 62 8.41 16.70 1.84
C HIS A 62 8.02 18.18 1.88
N GLU A 63 6.79 18.50 2.28
CA GLU A 63 6.35 19.90 2.43
C GLU A 63 7.18 20.66 3.45
N GLU A 64 7.53 20.03 4.57
CA GLU A 64 8.45 20.58 5.58
C GLU A 64 9.83 20.88 4.97
N SER A 65 10.37 19.96 4.15
CA SER A 65 11.67 20.13 3.47
C SER A 65 11.73 21.39 2.58
N ARG A 66 10.58 21.85 2.07
CA ARG A 66 10.51 23.04 1.21
C ARG A 66 10.68 24.35 1.99
N THR A 67 10.42 24.35 3.30
CA THR A 67 10.45 25.56 4.13
C THR A 67 11.69 25.64 5.02
N VAL A 68 12.33 24.51 5.29
CA VAL A 68 13.50 24.42 6.18
C VAL A 68 14.77 24.80 5.44
N THR A 69 15.54 25.74 5.98
CA THR A 69 16.81 26.21 5.40
C THR A 69 18.06 25.73 6.17
N LYS A 70 17.88 25.17 7.36
CA LYS A 70 18.98 24.69 8.21
C LYS A 70 19.46 23.30 7.76
N ALA A 71 20.74 23.18 7.41
CA ALA A 71 21.36 21.93 6.97
C ALA A 71 21.10 20.69 7.86
N PRO A 72 21.25 20.74 9.21
CA PRO A 72 20.99 19.57 10.05
C PRO A 72 19.52 19.13 10.04
N ALA A 73 18.59 20.09 9.96
CA ALA A 73 17.16 19.81 9.88
C ALA A 73 16.81 19.20 8.51
N MET A 74 17.38 19.71 7.42
CA MET A 74 17.21 19.14 6.08
C MET A 74 17.69 17.69 6.00
N LYS A 75 18.84 17.38 6.59
CA LYS A 75 19.38 16.01 6.67
C LYS A 75 18.44 15.08 7.43
N SER A 76 17.92 15.54 8.56
CA SER A 76 16.95 14.77 9.37
C SER A 76 15.65 14.50 8.60
N ILE A 77 15.13 15.50 7.89
CA ILE A 77 13.95 15.36 7.03
C ILE A 77 14.19 14.33 5.93
N LYS A 78 15.35 14.39 5.25
CA LYS A 78 15.73 13.41 4.22
C LYS A 78 15.73 11.96 4.75
N GLN A 79 16.38 11.74 5.90
CA GLN A 79 16.43 10.42 6.54
C GLN A 79 15.05 9.89 6.93
N ARG A 80 14.16 10.77 7.39
CA ARG A 80 12.77 10.41 7.70
C ARG A 80 12.01 10.01 6.43
N MET A 81 12.13 10.77 5.34
CA MET A 81 11.49 10.42 4.07
C MET A 81 11.99 9.08 3.51
N GLU A 82 13.30 8.81 3.58
CA GLU A 82 13.88 7.52 3.18
C GLU A 82 13.27 6.35 3.99
N LYS A 83 13.15 6.52 5.30
CA LYS A 83 12.52 5.52 6.18
C LYS A 83 11.03 5.32 5.85
N ASP A 84 10.30 6.39 5.58
CA ASP A 84 8.88 6.33 5.23
C ASP A 84 8.68 5.61 3.88
N ILE A 85 9.55 5.86 2.89
CA ILE A 85 9.60 5.14 1.61
C ILE A 85 9.80 3.63 1.84
N ASP A 86 10.78 3.25 2.66
CA ASP A 86 11.06 1.83 2.95
C ASP A 86 9.88 1.14 3.63
N GLU A 87 9.23 1.82 4.58
CA GLU A 87 8.09 1.28 5.30
C GLU A 87 6.85 1.17 4.39
N VAL A 88 6.61 2.13 3.49
CA VAL A 88 5.58 2.03 2.44
C VAL A 88 5.80 0.76 1.60
N LEU A 89 7.02 0.54 1.12
CA LEU A 89 7.36 -0.64 0.33
C LEU A 89 7.23 -1.95 1.12
N ARG A 90 7.49 -1.94 2.43
CA ARG A 90 7.29 -3.10 3.30
C ARG A 90 5.81 -3.42 3.48
N VAL A 91 4.98 -2.42 3.81
CA VAL A 91 3.53 -2.59 4.00
C VAL A 91 2.86 -3.01 2.69
N ALA A 92 3.22 -2.41 1.55
CA ALA A 92 2.69 -2.79 0.25
C ALA A 92 2.99 -4.25 -0.12
N ARG A 93 4.21 -4.74 0.16
CA ARG A 93 4.56 -6.15 -0.04
C ARG A 93 3.76 -7.08 0.87
N PHE A 94 3.55 -6.68 2.13
CA PHE A 94 2.72 -7.43 3.06
C PHE A 94 1.26 -7.54 2.59
N ILE A 95 0.65 -6.42 2.18
CA ILE A 95 -0.71 -6.39 1.63
C ILE A 95 -0.80 -7.29 0.40
N LYS A 96 0.16 -7.19 -0.52
CA LYS A 96 0.22 -8.05 -1.71
C LYS A 96 0.21 -9.54 -1.33
N GLY A 97 1.04 -9.94 -0.35
CA GLY A 97 1.08 -11.31 0.14
C GLY A 97 -0.27 -11.79 0.68
N LYS A 98 -0.95 -10.96 1.48
CA LYS A 98 -2.28 -11.26 2.02
C LYS A 98 -3.36 -11.36 0.93
N ILE A 99 -3.27 -10.56 -0.12
CA ILE A 99 -4.18 -10.66 -1.29
C ILE A 99 -3.93 -11.97 -2.03
N ASP A 100 -2.67 -12.37 -2.23
CA ASP A 100 -2.32 -13.64 -2.88
C ASP A 100 -2.78 -14.85 -2.04
N GLU A 101 -2.75 -14.74 -0.71
CA GLU A 101 -3.36 -15.71 0.21
C GLU A 101 -4.88 -15.77 0.05
N LEU A 102 -5.56 -14.62 0.00
CA LEU A 102 -7.00 -14.56 -0.26
C LEU A 102 -7.39 -15.19 -1.60
N ASP A 103 -6.60 -14.97 -2.66
CA ASP A 103 -6.83 -15.59 -3.97
C ASP A 103 -6.73 -17.13 -3.88
N LYS A 104 -5.73 -17.66 -3.17
CA LYS A 104 -5.59 -19.10 -2.92
C LYS A 104 -6.76 -19.65 -2.10
N ASP A 105 -7.17 -18.94 -1.05
CA ASP A 105 -8.30 -19.32 -0.20
C ASP A 105 -9.60 -19.37 -1.00
N ASN A 106 -9.82 -18.40 -1.90
CA ASN A 106 -11.00 -18.38 -2.76
C ASN A 106 -11.05 -19.59 -3.69
N LEU A 107 -9.90 -20.01 -4.24
CA LEU A 107 -9.81 -21.23 -5.05
C LEU A 107 -10.12 -22.49 -4.24
N ALA A 108 -9.56 -22.61 -3.03
CA ALA A 108 -9.82 -23.74 -2.14
C ALA A 108 -11.29 -23.78 -1.68
N ASN A 109 -11.89 -22.60 -1.47
CA ASN A 109 -13.28 -22.46 -1.03
C ASN A 109 -14.28 -23.11 -2.00
N ARG A 110 -13.95 -23.14 -3.30
CA ARG A 110 -14.80 -23.73 -4.34
C ARG A 110 -15.08 -25.22 -4.18
N GLN A 111 -14.27 -25.92 -3.38
CA GLN A 111 -14.47 -27.34 -3.08
C GLN A 111 -15.53 -27.56 -1.97
N LYS A 112 -15.91 -26.53 -1.22
CA LYS A 112 -16.92 -26.62 -0.16
C LYS A 112 -18.33 -26.63 -0.73
N ARG A 113 -19.26 -27.35 -0.07
CA ARG A 113 -20.69 -27.33 -0.43
C ARG A 113 -21.23 -25.89 -0.34
N GLY A 114 -22.05 -25.48 -1.30
CA GLY A 114 -22.60 -24.11 -1.38
C GLY A 114 -21.64 -23.02 -1.89
N CYS A 115 -20.35 -23.34 -2.03
CA CYS A 115 -19.30 -22.37 -2.39
C CYS A 115 -18.72 -22.59 -3.79
N ARG A 116 -19.39 -23.42 -4.62
CA ARG A 116 -18.91 -23.75 -5.97
C ARG A 116 -18.71 -22.49 -6.81
N LYS A 117 -17.84 -22.59 -7.81
CA LYS A 117 -17.61 -21.50 -8.78
C LYS A 117 -18.94 -20.94 -9.31
N GLY A 118 -19.10 -19.63 -9.24
CA GLY A 118 -20.32 -18.93 -9.68
C GLY A 118 -21.45 -18.88 -8.65
N SER A 119 -21.30 -19.46 -7.46
CA SER A 119 -22.25 -19.22 -6.36
C SER A 119 -22.18 -17.79 -5.86
N GLY A 120 -23.23 -17.31 -5.17
CA GLY A 120 -23.22 -15.96 -4.58
C GLY A 120 -22.05 -15.74 -3.62
N VAL A 121 -21.65 -16.76 -2.86
CA VAL A 121 -20.47 -16.73 -1.98
C VAL A 121 -19.19 -16.58 -2.78
N ASP A 122 -18.99 -17.38 -3.84
CA ASP A 122 -17.80 -17.28 -4.71
C ASP A 122 -17.73 -15.91 -5.39
N GLN A 123 -18.84 -15.43 -5.94
CA GLN A 123 -18.93 -14.12 -6.60
C GLN A 123 -18.59 -12.98 -5.64
N SER A 124 -19.16 -13.00 -4.43
CA SER A 124 -18.88 -11.98 -3.40
C SER A 124 -17.40 -11.96 -3.03
N ARG A 125 -16.81 -13.12 -2.72
CA ARG A 125 -15.39 -13.22 -2.36
C ARG A 125 -14.47 -12.76 -3.48
N VAL A 126 -14.74 -13.17 -4.72
CA VAL A 126 -13.98 -12.76 -5.90
C VAL A 126 -14.08 -11.25 -6.09
N ALA A 127 -15.28 -10.67 -6.06
CA ALA A 127 -15.49 -9.24 -6.23
C ALA A 127 -14.76 -8.42 -5.15
N THR A 128 -14.85 -8.80 -3.88
CA THR A 128 -14.13 -8.14 -2.79
C THR A 128 -12.62 -8.26 -2.97
N THR A 129 -12.11 -9.43 -3.34
CA THR A 129 -10.65 -9.62 -3.54
C THR A 129 -10.13 -8.78 -4.70
N LEU A 130 -10.91 -8.67 -5.80
CA LEU A 130 -10.62 -7.77 -6.92
C LEU A 130 -10.61 -6.30 -6.49
N ALA A 131 -11.56 -5.87 -5.67
CA ALA A 131 -11.61 -4.51 -5.15
C ALA A 131 -10.37 -4.18 -4.28
N VAL A 132 -10.01 -5.09 -3.38
CA VAL A 132 -8.82 -4.96 -2.53
C VAL A 132 -7.53 -4.96 -3.38
N LYS A 133 -7.45 -5.77 -4.44
CA LYS A 133 -6.32 -5.78 -5.38
C LYS A 133 -6.23 -4.48 -6.19
N LYS A 134 -7.36 -3.92 -6.61
CA LYS A 134 -7.41 -2.63 -7.30
C LYS A 134 -6.93 -1.50 -6.38
N LYS A 135 -7.41 -1.46 -5.14
CA LYS A 135 -6.99 -0.46 -4.13
C LYS A 135 -5.46 -0.45 -3.94
N LEU A 136 -4.79 -1.61 -3.95
CA LEU A 136 -3.32 -1.68 -3.84
C LEU A 136 -2.66 -0.99 -5.04
N LYS A 137 -3.15 -1.28 -6.24
CA LYS A 137 -2.59 -0.70 -7.47
C LYS A 137 -2.73 0.81 -7.47
N ASP A 138 -3.91 1.32 -7.13
CA ASP A 138 -4.20 2.75 -7.09
C ASP A 138 -3.30 3.44 -6.06
N LYS A 139 -3.17 2.88 -4.85
CA LYS A 139 -2.28 3.41 -3.80
C LYS A 139 -0.81 3.38 -4.17
N MET A 140 -0.36 2.32 -4.85
CA MET A 140 1.02 2.26 -5.33
C MET A 140 1.29 3.24 -6.47
N ALA A 141 0.30 3.55 -7.30
CA ALA A 141 0.42 4.59 -8.31
C ALA A 141 0.52 5.99 -7.67
N GLU A 142 -0.33 6.29 -6.67
CA GLU A 142 -0.23 7.52 -5.86
C GLU A 142 1.17 7.67 -5.24
N PHE A 143 1.71 6.59 -4.67
CA PHE A 143 3.06 6.57 -4.11
C PHE A 143 4.15 6.86 -5.14
N GLN A 144 4.09 6.25 -6.34
CA GLN A 144 5.09 6.53 -7.38
C GLN A 144 5.04 8.00 -7.82
N ILE A 145 3.85 8.55 -8.03
CA ILE A 145 3.68 9.97 -8.38
C ILE A 145 4.29 10.88 -7.29
N LEU A 146 4.03 10.59 -6.02
CA LEU A 146 4.62 11.35 -4.90
C LEU A 146 6.15 11.24 -4.88
N LYS A 147 6.68 10.03 -5.06
CA LYS A 147 8.13 9.78 -5.07
C LYS A 147 8.81 10.52 -6.22
N GLU A 148 8.27 10.42 -7.43
CA GLU A 148 8.78 11.11 -8.63
C GLU A 148 8.77 12.63 -8.42
N ARG A 149 7.68 13.16 -7.87
CA ARG A 149 7.59 14.59 -7.53
C ARG A 149 8.67 15.02 -6.54
N ILE A 150 8.88 14.26 -5.46
CA ILE A 150 9.92 14.55 -4.47
C ILE A 150 11.31 14.57 -5.12
N GLN A 151 11.59 13.57 -5.98
CA GLN A 151 12.88 13.46 -6.68
C GLN A 151 13.09 14.62 -7.65
N GLN A 152 12.06 14.97 -8.43
CA GLN A 152 12.12 16.07 -9.40
C GLN A 152 12.34 17.42 -8.70
N GLU A 153 11.59 17.71 -7.63
CA GLU A 153 11.75 18.95 -6.87
C GLU A 153 13.15 19.03 -6.22
N TYR A 154 13.69 17.91 -5.72
CA TYR A 154 15.05 17.86 -5.20
C TYR A 154 16.12 18.15 -6.27
N ARG A 155 15.93 17.59 -7.47
CA ARG A 155 16.79 17.82 -8.64
C ARG A 155 16.84 19.31 -9.00
N GLU A 156 15.68 19.95 -9.08
CA GLU A 156 15.57 21.40 -9.34
C GLU A 156 16.28 22.24 -8.28
N VAL A 157 16.19 21.85 -7.00
CA VAL A 157 16.86 22.56 -5.91
C VAL A 157 18.38 22.47 -6.05
N ILE A 158 18.92 21.30 -6.38
CA ILE A 158 20.36 21.13 -6.61
C ILE A 158 20.79 21.97 -7.80
N GLU A 159 20.09 21.88 -8.93
CA GLU A 159 20.38 22.62 -10.14
C GLU A 159 20.43 24.14 -9.90
N ARG A 160 19.39 24.71 -9.26
CA ARG A 160 19.32 26.14 -8.93
C ARG A 160 20.49 26.58 -8.05
N ARG A 161 20.82 25.77 -7.05
CA ARG A 161 21.91 26.12 -6.12
C ARG A 161 23.28 26.02 -6.81
N VAL A 162 23.53 24.97 -7.60
CA VAL A 162 24.78 24.82 -8.37
C VAL A 162 24.96 25.99 -9.33
N PHE A 163 23.91 26.39 -10.04
CA PHE A 163 23.93 27.58 -10.90
C PHE A 163 24.25 28.85 -10.11
N ALA A 164 23.63 29.06 -8.94
CA ALA A 164 23.90 30.24 -8.11
C ALA A 164 25.35 30.30 -7.59
N VAL A 165 26.00 29.15 -7.43
CA VAL A 165 27.40 29.04 -6.98
C VAL A 165 28.38 29.18 -8.13
N THR A 166 28.16 28.46 -9.22
CA THR A 166 29.13 28.31 -10.32
C THR A 166 28.90 29.28 -11.47
N GLY A 167 27.69 29.85 -11.58
CA GLY A 167 27.25 30.63 -12.74
C GLY A 167 26.94 29.79 -13.98
N THR A 168 27.15 28.48 -13.93
CA THR A 168 26.95 27.55 -15.04
C THR A 168 25.86 26.54 -14.71
N ARG A 169 24.99 26.26 -15.70
CA ARG A 169 23.93 25.27 -15.54
C ARG A 169 24.54 23.87 -15.67
N PRO A 170 24.46 23.01 -14.64
CA PRO A 170 24.97 21.65 -14.74
C PRO A 170 24.12 20.83 -15.72
N ASP A 171 24.75 19.90 -16.43
CA ASP A 171 24.05 18.88 -17.22
C ASP A 171 23.39 17.82 -16.31
N GLU A 172 22.48 17.02 -16.88
CA GLU A 172 21.73 16.01 -16.12
C GLU A 172 22.62 14.97 -15.42
N GLU A 173 23.68 14.49 -16.09
CA GLU A 173 24.60 13.49 -15.53
C GLU A 173 25.34 14.06 -14.32
N THR A 174 25.72 15.34 -14.38
CA THR A 174 26.31 16.05 -13.24
C THR A 174 25.33 16.19 -12.08
N ILE A 175 24.05 16.49 -12.34
CA ILE A 175 23.05 16.55 -11.26
C ILE A 175 22.83 15.19 -10.62
N ASP A 176 22.72 14.12 -11.41
CA ASP A 176 22.51 12.77 -10.90
C ASP A 176 23.70 12.30 -10.06
N ARG A 177 24.94 12.57 -10.51
CA ARG A 177 26.15 12.34 -9.70
C ARG A 177 26.10 13.08 -8.36
N LEU A 178 25.67 14.33 -8.34
CA LEU A 178 25.58 15.12 -7.10
C LEU A 178 24.50 14.61 -6.14
N ILE A 179 23.42 14.06 -6.67
CA ILE A 179 22.36 13.40 -5.89
C ILE A 179 22.90 12.12 -5.26
N ASP A 180 23.60 11.30 -6.05
CA ASP A 180 24.09 9.98 -5.64
C ASP A 180 25.26 10.08 -4.65
N THR A 181 26.23 10.97 -4.89
CA THR A 181 27.38 11.14 -3.99
C THR A 181 27.05 12.00 -2.77
N GLY A 182 26.00 12.82 -2.85
CA GLY A 182 25.69 13.83 -1.84
C GLY A 182 26.70 14.99 -1.81
N ASP A 183 27.59 15.09 -2.80
CA ASP A 183 28.66 16.12 -2.85
C ASP A 183 28.15 17.52 -3.16
N SER A 184 26.87 17.69 -3.45
CA SER A 184 26.27 19.02 -3.61
C SER A 184 26.59 19.91 -2.41
N GLU A 185 26.57 19.36 -1.18
CA GLU A 185 26.88 20.10 0.05
C GLU A 185 28.34 20.59 0.09
N GLN A 186 29.29 19.79 -0.41
CA GLN A 186 30.70 20.17 -0.47
C GLN A 186 30.95 21.32 -1.45
N ILE A 187 30.27 21.32 -2.59
CA ILE A 187 30.34 22.41 -3.57
C ILE A 187 29.84 23.72 -2.94
N PHE A 188 28.75 23.66 -2.16
CA PHE A 188 28.23 24.83 -1.43
C PHE A 188 29.21 25.34 -0.38
N GLN A 189 29.78 24.46 0.43
CA GLN A 189 30.74 24.85 1.48
C GLN A 189 31.98 25.53 0.87
N LYS A 190 32.57 24.94 -0.19
CA LYS A 190 33.74 25.53 -0.87
C LYS A 190 33.46 26.92 -1.44
N ALA A 191 32.28 27.13 -2.01
CA ALA A 191 31.89 28.41 -2.59
C ALA A 191 31.63 29.52 -1.56
N ILE A 192 31.14 29.15 -0.37
CA ILE A 192 30.98 30.08 0.75
C ILE A 192 32.35 30.49 1.30
N SER A 193 33.29 29.54 1.46
CA SER A 193 34.65 29.82 1.91
C SER A 193 35.43 30.71 0.93
N SER A 194 35.37 30.44 -0.38
CA SER A 194 36.12 31.21 -1.37
C SER A 194 35.62 32.65 -1.56
N LYS A 195 34.31 32.91 -1.41
CA LYS A 195 33.74 34.28 -1.41
C LYS A 195 34.10 35.09 -0.16
N GLY A 196 34.44 34.43 0.95
CA GLY A 196 34.91 35.10 2.18
C GLY A 196 36.36 35.59 2.08
N GLU A 197 37.23 34.85 1.40
CA GLU A 197 38.65 35.20 1.21
C GLU A 197 38.85 36.35 0.22
N ALA A 198 37.98 36.49 -0.80
CA ALA A 198 38.06 37.59 -1.77
C ALA A 198 37.62 38.97 -1.21
N ARG A 199 37.23 39.05 0.07
CA ARG A 199 36.74 40.28 0.73
C ARG A 199 37.52 40.68 1.99
N SER A 200 38.63 40.00 2.30
CA SER A 200 39.59 40.43 3.34
C SER A 200 40.84 41.02 2.70
#